data_AF-A0A536IWK4-F1
#
_entry.id   AF-A0A536IWK4-F1
#
_cell.length_a   1.000
_cell.length_b   1.000
_cell.length_c   1.000
_cell.angle_alpha   90.00
_cell.angle_beta   90.00
_cell.angle_gamma   90.00
#
_symmetry.space_group_name_H-M   'P 1'
#
loop_
_entity.id
_entity.type
_entity.pdbx_description
1 polymer ?
#
loop_
_entity_poly.entity_id
_entity_poly.type
_entity_poly.pdbx_seq_one_letter_code
_entity_poly.pdbx_strand_id
1 'polypeptide(L)'
;KHADFLSIGTNDLTQLVLGLDREQSKTAPVTDVRVLRLIDATARAARSAGILVDVCGEAASDPKAMPILVGLGIDELSVAAARVGQVRQWVRELDFADCRRRSDELLGQSGHASRQRV
;
A
#
# COMPACT_ATOMS: atom_id res chain seq x y z
N LYS A 1 -21.04 -11.05 -0.16
CA LYS A 1 -20.61 -9.63 -0.09
C LYS A 1 -21.14 -9.06 1.22
N HIS A 2 -20.27 -8.69 2.16
CA HIS A 2 -20.65 -8.22 3.52
C HIS A 2 -20.25 -6.76 3.80
N ALA A 3 -19.48 -6.15 2.91
CA ALA A 3 -19.02 -4.77 3.01
C ALA A 3 -19.12 -4.09 1.64
N ASP A 4 -19.32 -2.77 1.64
CA ASP A 4 -19.44 -1.95 0.44
C ASP A 4 -18.08 -1.50 -0.10
N PHE A 5 -17.10 -1.29 0.80
CA PHE A 5 -15.71 -0.95 0.51
C PHE A 5 -14.80 -1.45 1.64
N LEU A 6 -13.49 -1.42 1.43
CA LEU A 6 -12.46 -1.70 2.43
C LEU A 6 -11.50 -0.51 2.52
N SER A 7 -11.15 -0.10 3.75
CA SER A 7 -10.11 0.88 4.02
C SER A 7 -8.92 0.23 4.69
N ILE A 8 -7.75 0.32 4.08
CA ILE A 8 -6.50 -0.21 4.64
C ILE A 8 -5.80 0.89 5.45
N GLY A 9 -5.78 0.71 6.78
CA GLY A 9 -4.97 1.52 7.69
C GLY A 9 -3.51 1.08 7.67
N THR A 10 -2.68 1.76 6.87
CA THR A 10 -1.31 1.31 6.60
C THR A 10 -0.38 1.29 7.81
N ASN A 11 -0.52 2.24 8.74
CA ASN A 11 0.29 2.27 9.96
C ASN A 11 0.02 1.06 10.85
N ASP A 12 -1.26 0.77 11.11
CA ASP A 12 -1.65 -0.32 11.99
C ASP A 12 -1.33 -1.67 11.33
N LEU A 13 -1.55 -1.79 10.02
CA LEU A 13 -1.13 -2.97 9.27
C LEU A 13 0.39 -3.20 9.38
N THR A 14 1.18 -2.15 9.16
CA THR A 14 2.64 -2.21 9.27
C THR A 14 3.08 -2.56 10.69
N GLN A 15 2.44 -1.96 11.69
CA GLN A 15 2.68 -2.25 13.11
C GLN A 15 2.49 -3.74 13.41
N LEU A 16 1.34 -4.29 13.03
CA LEU A 16 0.96 -5.68 13.30
C LEU A 16 1.85 -6.68 12.54
N VAL A 17 2.16 -6.38 11.28
CA VAL A 17 2.91 -7.30 10.40
C VAL A 17 4.40 -7.33 10.77
N LEU A 18 4.95 -6.19 11.16
CA LEU A 18 6.38 -6.05 11.45
C LEU A 18 6.72 -6.17 12.94
N GLY A 19 5.70 -6.25 13.81
CA GLY A 19 5.89 -6.30 15.27
C GLY A 19 6.49 -5.01 15.84
N LEU A 20 6.16 -3.87 15.23
CA LEU A 20 6.65 -2.56 15.64
C LEU A 20 5.75 -1.95 16.72
N ASP A 21 6.28 -0.98 17.45
CA ASP A 21 5.43 -0.09 18.25
C ASP A 21 4.75 0.98 17.36
N ARG A 22 3.86 1.76 17.97
CA ARG A 22 3.05 2.77 17.25
C ARG A 22 3.88 3.94 16.70
N GLU A 23 4.99 4.31 17.32
CA GLU A 23 5.81 5.43 16.83
C GLU A 23 6.74 4.98 15.71
N GLN A 24 7.26 3.75 15.82
CA GLN A 24 8.03 3.09 14.78
C GLN A 24 7.16 2.86 13.52
N SER A 25 5.92 2.41 13.66
CA SER A 25 5.06 2.09 12.50
C SER A 25 4.67 3.31 11.66
N LYS A 26 4.50 4.49 12.27
CA LYS A 26 4.23 5.75 11.55
C LYS A 26 5.36 6.18 10.61
N THR A 27 6.59 5.75 10.92
CA THR A 27 7.79 6.09 10.14
C THR A 27 8.32 4.91 9.34
N ALA A 28 7.79 3.71 9.59
CA ALA A 28 8.15 2.51 8.86
C ALA A 28 7.64 2.57 7.42
N PRO A 29 8.46 2.17 6.45
CA PRO A 29 8.05 2.20 5.05
C PRO A 29 7.00 1.10 4.80
N VAL A 30 5.84 1.47 4.26
CA VAL A 30 4.85 0.51 3.74
C VAL A 30 5.43 -0.42 2.66
N THR A 31 6.58 -0.08 2.09
CA THR A 31 7.25 -0.86 1.07
C THR A 31 7.88 -2.18 1.58
N ASP A 32 7.76 -2.53 2.87
CA ASP A 32 8.12 -3.88 3.33
C ASP A 32 7.24 -4.91 2.61
N VAL A 33 7.87 -5.89 1.97
CA VAL A 33 7.19 -6.85 1.09
C VAL A 33 6.12 -7.67 1.81
N ARG A 34 6.26 -7.89 3.13
CA ARG A 34 5.27 -8.63 3.92
C ARG A 34 3.98 -7.84 4.05
N VAL A 35 4.10 -6.52 4.21
CA VAL A 35 2.96 -5.59 4.23
C VAL A 35 2.35 -5.50 2.84
N LEU A 36 3.18 -5.29 1.81
CA LEU A 36 2.71 -5.19 0.42
C LEU A 36 1.98 -6.45 -0.06
N ARG A 37 2.40 -7.65 0.37
CA ARG A 37 1.71 -8.91 0.05
C ARG A 37 0.30 -8.98 0.64
N LEU A 38 0.09 -8.44 1.83
CA LEU A 38 -1.23 -8.40 2.45
C LEU A 38 -2.12 -7.35 1.78
N ILE A 39 -1.55 -6.21 1.40
CA ILE A 39 -2.25 -5.19 0.61
C ILE A 39 -2.67 -5.78 -0.75
N ASP A 40 -1.76 -6.44 -1.47
CA ASP A 40 -2.01 -7.11 -2.76
C ASP A 40 -3.11 -8.18 -2.64
N ALA A 41 -3.01 -9.06 -1.64
CA ALA A 41 -4.03 -10.08 -1.40
C ALA A 41 -5.40 -9.47 -1.12
N THR A 42 -5.46 -8.40 -0.33
CA THR A 42 -6.69 -7.67 -0.01
C THR A 42 -7.28 -7.02 -1.27
N ALA A 43 -6.45 -6.31 -2.05
CA ALA A 43 -6.86 -5.66 -3.28
C ALA A 43 -7.39 -6.66 -4.33
N ARG A 44 -6.72 -7.81 -4.49
CA ARG A 44 -7.18 -8.89 -5.40
C ARG A 44 -8.51 -9.48 -4.97
N ALA A 45 -8.69 -9.75 -3.67
CA ALA A 45 -9.93 -10.30 -3.13
C ALA A 45 -11.10 -9.31 -3.24
N ALA A 46 -10.85 -8.02 -2.98
CA ALA A 46 -11.86 -6.99 -3.13
C ALA A 46 -12.28 -6.80 -4.60
N ARG A 47 -11.29 -6.77 -5.51
CA ARG A 47 -11.53 -6.68 -6.96
C ARG A 47 -12.36 -7.85 -7.48
N SER A 48 -12.06 -9.09 -7.07
CA SER A 48 -12.86 -10.26 -7.47
C SER A 48 -14.29 -10.23 -6.91
N ALA A 49 -14.51 -9.51 -5.82
CA ALA A 49 -15.82 -9.29 -5.21
C ALA A 49 -16.54 -8.01 -5.68
N GLY A 50 -15.92 -7.19 -6.54
CA GLY A 50 -16.46 -5.87 -6.94
C GLY A 50 -16.63 -4.93 -5.74
N ILE A 51 -15.66 -4.92 -4.83
CA ILE A 51 -15.57 -4.05 -3.65
C ILE A 51 -14.39 -3.09 -3.87
N LEU A 52 -14.60 -1.81 -3.62
CA LEU A 52 -13.55 -0.79 -3.69
C LEU A 52 -12.59 -0.92 -2.52
N VAL A 53 -11.31 -0.62 -2.76
CA VAL A 53 -10.28 -0.55 -1.71
C VAL A 53 -9.64 0.82 -1.68
N ASP A 54 -9.76 1.48 -0.54
CA ASP A 54 -9.01 2.69 -0.23
C ASP A 54 -7.83 2.40 0.71
N VAL A 55 -6.85 3.31 0.70
CA VAL A 55 -5.75 3.34 1.66
C VAL A 55 -5.78 4.65 2.43
N CYS A 56 -5.69 4.55 3.76
CA CYS A 56 -5.49 5.67 4.66
C CYS A 56 -4.17 5.57 5.43
N GLY A 57 -3.80 6.66 6.08
CA GLY A 57 -2.53 6.82 6.79
C GLY A 57 -1.45 7.48 5.92
N GLU A 58 -0.23 7.50 6.45
CA GLU A 58 0.88 8.28 5.94
C GLU A 58 1.30 7.81 4.54
N ALA A 59 1.17 6.51 4.27
CA ALA A 59 1.51 5.93 2.98
C ALA A 59 0.64 6.45 1.83
N ALA A 60 -0.61 6.88 2.10
CA ALA A 60 -1.47 7.49 1.08
C ALA A 60 -0.95 8.86 0.60
N SER A 61 -0.07 9.50 1.39
CA SER A 61 0.56 10.79 1.09
C SER A 61 2.07 10.70 0.89
N ASP A 62 2.62 9.49 0.75
CA ASP A 62 4.05 9.25 0.52
C ASP A 62 4.32 9.03 -0.99
N PRO A 63 5.08 9.93 -1.66
CA PRO A 63 5.40 9.78 -3.08
C PRO A 63 6.23 8.52 -3.41
N LYS A 64 6.87 7.87 -2.42
CA LYS A 64 7.58 6.60 -2.62
C LYS A 64 6.64 5.40 -2.59
N ALA A 65 5.68 5.38 -1.66
CA ALA A 65 4.72 4.29 -1.52
C ALA A 65 3.61 4.35 -2.58
N MET A 66 3.18 5.56 -2.96
CA MET A 66 2.04 5.79 -3.82
C MET A 66 2.10 5.06 -5.18
N PRO A 67 3.20 5.07 -5.96
CA PRO A 67 3.29 4.30 -7.19
C PRO A 67 3.10 2.80 -6.97
N ILE A 68 3.54 2.27 -5.83
CA ILE A 68 3.39 0.86 -5.49
C ILE A 68 1.94 0.56 -5.15
N LEU A 69 1.31 1.36 -4.28
CA LEU A 69 -0.11 1.20 -3.92
C LEU A 69 -1.02 1.28 -5.16
N VAL A 70 -0.78 2.25 -6.05
CA VAL A 70 -1.50 2.36 -7.32
C VAL A 70 -1.27 1.12 -8.19
N GLY A 71 -0.03 0.62 -8.29
CA GLY A 71 0.29 -0.58 -9.05
C GLY A 71 -0.34 -1.87 -8.51
N LEU A 72 -0.53 -1.96 -7.19
CA LEU A 72 -1.29 -3.03 -6.53
C LEU A 72 -2.81 -2.93 -6.75
N GLY A 73 -3.27 -1.83 -7.37
CA GLY A 73 -4.65 -1.65 -7.74
C GLY A 73 -5.55 -1.17 -6.61
N ILE A 74 -5.00 -0.32 -5.73
CA ILE A 74 -5.79 0.51 -4.80
C ILE A 74 -6.58 1.55 -5.60
N ASP A 75 -7.86 1.69 -5.27
CA ASP A 75 -8.80 2.55 -6.00
C ASP A 75 -8.76 4.00 -5.49
N GLU A 76 -8.59 4.19 -4.17
CA GLU A 76 -8.68 5.50 -3.52
C GLU A 76 -7.54 5.75 -2.51
N LEU A 77 -7.06 7.00 -2.45
CA LEU A 77 -6.08 7.46 -1.47
C LEU A 77 -6.74 8.49 -0.54
N SER A 78 -6.91 8.10 0.73
CA SER A 78 -7.51 8.95 1.76
C SER A 78 -6.42 9.77 2.47
N VAL A 79 -6.46 11.08 2.28
CA VAL A 79 -5.41 12.01 2.73
C VAL A 79 -6.02 13.25 3.40
N ALA A 80 -5.23 13.94 4.22
CA ALA A 80 -5.66 15.20 4.82
C ALA A 80 -6.05 16.22 3.73
N ALA A 81 -7.10 17.01 3.98
CA ALA A 81 -7.62 17.98 3.00
C ALA A 81 -6.54 18.91 2.41
N ALA A 82 -5.61 19.36 3.25
CA ALA A 82 -4.48 20.21 2.85
C ALA A 82 -3.51 19.53 1.86
N ARG A 83 -3.52 18.19 1.77
CA ARG A 83 -2.64 17.38 0.92
C ARG A 83 -3.30 16.95 -0.39
N VAL A 84 -4.62 17.04 -0.50
CA VAL A 84 -5.38 16.56 -1.68
C VAL A 84 -4.84 17.15 -2.98
N GLY A 85 -4.55 18.46 -3.01
CA GLY A 85 -4.01 19.12 -4.21
C GLY A 85 -2.66 18.55 -4.67
N GLN A 86 -1.75 18.35 -3.71
CA GLN A 86 -0.41 17.81 -3.96
C GLN A 86 -0.45 16.33 -4.37
N VAL A 87 -1.21 15.51 -3.64
CA VAL A 87 -1.37 14.07 -3.93
C VAL A 87 -2.00 13.89 -5.30
N ARG A 88 -3.03 14.67 -5.64
CA ARG A 88 -3.63 14.65 -6.98
C ARG A 88 -2.64 15.01 -8.08
N GLN A 89 -1.74 15.96 -7.84
CA GLN A 89 -0.68 16.28 -8.80
C GLN A 89 0.23 15.08 -9.02
N TRP A 90 0.74 14.48 -7.93
CA TRP A 90 1.62 13.31 -8.04
C TRP A 90 0.96 12.14 -8.74
N VAL A 91 -0.30 11.81 -8.42
CA VAL A 91 -1.04 10.73 -9.09
C VAL A 91 -1.14 10.96 -10.60
N ARG A 92 -1.30 12.21 -11.06
CA ARG A 92 -1.38 12.54 -12.49
C ARG A 92 -0.07 12.37 -13.24
N GLU A 93 1.05 12.40 -12.52
CA GLU A 93 2.39 12.21 -13.08
C GLU A 93 2.77 10.72 -13.13
N LEU A 94 1.94 9.83 -12.58
CA LEU A 94 2.19 8.39 -12.60
C LEU A 94 1.79 7.77 -13.94
N ASP A 95 2.69 6.94 -14.48
CA ASP A 95 2.32 5.95 -15.48
C ASP A 95 1.87 4.65 -14.79
N PHE A 96 0.65 4.21 -15.09
CA PHE A 96 0.06 3.05 -14.43
C PHE A 96 0.78 1.74 -14.77
N ALA A 97 1.30 1.59 -16.00
CA ALA A 97 2.02 0.39 -16.39
C ALA A 97 3.35 0.26 -15.63
N ASP A 98 4.05 1.38 -15.45
CA ASP A 98 5.25 1.45 -14.60
C ASP A 98 4.94 1.21 -13.13
N CYS A 99 3.84 1.73 -12.60
CA CYS A 99 3.39 1.46 -11.24
C CYS A 99 3.19 -0.04 -11.00
N ARG A 100 2.46 -0.69 -11.91
CA ARG A 100 2.23 -2.14 -11.87
C ARG A 100 3.54 -2.92 -11.95
N ARG A 101 4.42 -2.58 -12.90
CA ARG A 101 5.73 -3.22 -13.06
C ARG A 101 6.57 -3.14 -11.78
N ARG A 102 6.67 -1.95 -11.17
CA ARG A 102 7.42 -1.76 -9.91
C ARG A 102 6.84 -2.59 -8.76
N SER A 103 5.51 -2.70 -8.70
CA SER A 103 4.82 -3.48 -7.68
C SER A 103 5.10 -4.97 -7.85
N ASP A 104 5.01 -5.48 -9.09
CA ASP A 104 5.33 -6.86 -9.44
C ASP A 104 6.81 -7.19 -9.14
N GLU A 105 7.73 -6.28 -9.44
CA GLU A 105 9.16 -6.40 -9.11
C GLU A 105 9.38 -6.57 -7.61
N LEU A 106 8.76 -5.72 -6.77
CA LEU A 106 8.87 -5.82 -5.32
C LEU A 106 8.29 -7.14 -4.79
N LEU A 107 7.11 -7.54 -5.26
CA LEU A 107 6.48 -8.80 -4.84
C LEU A 107 7.29 -10.03 -5.30
N GLY A 108 7.95 -9.94 -6.44
CA GLY A 108 8.79 -10.99 -7.04
C GLY A 108 10.17 -11.17 -6.40
N GLN A 109 10.72 -10.13 -5.74
CA GLN A 109 12.04 -10.19 -5.08
C GLN A 109 12.12 -11.21 -3.92
N SER A 110 10.99 -11.74 -3.46
CA SER A 110 10.92 -12.61 -2.28
C SER A 110 10.95 -14.12 -2.55
N GLY A 111 11.56 -14.54 -3.66
CA GLY A 111 12.20 -15.86 -3.75
C GLY A 111 13.53 -15.95 -2.99
N HIS A 112 14.09 -14.82 -2.53
CA HIS A 112 15.39 -14.72 -1.86
C HIS A 112 15.31 -13.97 -0.52
N ALA A 113 14.30 -14.25 0.30
CA ALA A 113 14.28 -13.72 1.67
C ALA A 113 15.45 -14.32 2.47
N SER A 114 16.46 -13.49 2.66
CA SER A 114 17.60 -13.63 3.56
C SER A 114 17.21 -14.32 4.86
N ARG A 115 17.78 -15.50 5.09
CA ARG A 115 17.87 -16.14 6.41
C ARG A 115 18.65 -15.21 7.33
N GLN A 116 17.97 -14.32 8.04
CA GLN A 116 18.60 -13.62 9.16
C GLN A 116 18.62 -14.58 10.34
N ARG A 117 19.84 -15.07 10.63
CA ARG A 117 20.14 -15.94 11.77
C ARG A 117 19.83 -15.18 13.05
N VAL A 118 19.07 -15.81 13.93
CA VAL A 118 19.15 -15.59 15.38
C VAL A 118 20.40 -16.31 15.88
#